data_AF-A0AB36I4I9-F1
#
_entry.id   AF-A0AB36I4I9-F1
#
_cell.length_a   1.000
_cell.length_b   1.000
_cell.length_c   1.000
_cell.angle_alpha   90.00
_cell.angle_beta   90.00
_cell.angle_gamma   90.00
#
_symmetry.space_group_name_H-M   'P 1'
#
loop_
_entity.id
_entity.type
_entity.pdbx_description
1 polymer ?
#
loop_
_entity_poly.entity_id
_entity_poly.type
_entity_poly.pdbx_seq_one_letter_code
_entity_poly.pdbx_strand_id
1 'polypeptide(L)' 'MGYSRKAVVHTTAFLSKAKSDGRIRDYDAWSRHNGYVWLRQPRADGQYGYLPCRNADSNEVFGKFELLS' A
#
# COMPACT_ATOMS: atom_id res chain seq x y z
N MET A 1 17.25 2.97 4.90
CA MET A 1 16.35 3.81 5.70
C MET A 1 15.11 4.14 4.89
N GLY A 2 13.93 3.61 5.24
CA GLY A 2 12.67 3.94 4.56
C GLY A 2 11.54 3.89 5.59
N TYR A 3 10.99 5.05 5.90
CA TYR A 3 10.08 5.30 7.02
C TYR A 3 8.89 4.33 7.09
N SER A 4 8.76 3.62 8.22
CA SER A 4 7.49 3.03 8.67
C SER A 4 6.59 4.19 9.10
N ARG A 5 5.70 4.63 8.22
CA ARG A 5 4.62 5.55 8.55
C ARG A 5 3.34 4.85 8.18
N LYS A 6 2.61 4.44 9.21
CA LYS A 6 1.22 4.01 9.10
C LYS A 6 0.47 5.05 8.27
N ALA A 7 0.25 4.75 7.01
CA ALA A 7 -0.46 5.63 6.12
C ALA A 7 -1.58 4.84 5.48
N VAL A 8 -2.77 5.44 5.51
CA VAL A 8 -3.93 4.83 4.90
C VAL A 8 -3.77 4.93 3.40
N VAL A 9 -3.75 3.82 2.67
CA VAL A 9 -3.85 3.84 1.20
C VAL A 9 -5.27 3.49 0.78
N HIS A 10 -5.93 4.45 0.15
CA HIS A 10 -7.22 4.29 -0.52
C HIS A 10 -6.96 3.91 -1.98
N THR A 11 -6.90 2.63 -2.30
CA THR A 11 -6.75 2.19 -3.69
C THR A 11 -8.09 1.71 -4.25
N THR A 12 -8.40 2.10 -5.48
CA THR A 12 -9.50 1.53 -6.27
C THR A 12 -9.07 0.27 -7.03
N ALA A 13 -7.77 -0.04 -7.06
CA ALA A 13 -7.21 -1.16 -7.78
C ALA A 13 -7.01 -2.37 -6.84
N PHE A 14 -7.84 -3.40 -7.05
CA PHE A 14 -7.66 -4.78 -6.61
C PHE A 14 -7.33 -4.98 -5.13
N LEU A 15 -8.37 -5.08 -4.30
CA LEU A 15 -8.24 -5.64 -2.95
C LEU A 15 -9.37 -6.62 -2.65
N SER A 16 -9.11 -7.91 -2.84
CA SER A 16 -9.90 -9.00 -2.26
C SER A 16 -9.71 -9.13 -0.73
N LYS A 17 -8.91 -8.24 -0.11
CA LYS A 17 -8.63 -8.28 1.33
C LYS A 17 -8.27 -6.92 1.93
N ALA A 18 -8.81 -5.82 1.38
CA ALA A 18 -8.93 -4.60 2.18
C ALA A 18 -9.80 -4.96 3.38
N LYS A 19 -9.51 -4.44 4.58
CA LYS A 19 -10.54 -4.43 5.62
C LYS A 19 -11.80 -3.80 5.01
N SER A 20 -12.99 -4.18 5.49
CA SER A 20 -14.31 -3.87 4.93
C SER A 20 -14.57 -2.40 4.52
N ASP A 21 -13.67 -1.47 4.87
CA ASP A 21 -13.69 -0.06 4.53
C ASP A 21 -12.74 0.37 3.38
N GLY A 22 -12.06 -0.56 2.70
CA GLY A 22 -11.20 -0.23 1.55
C GLY A 22 -9.85 0.39 1.92
N ARG A 23 -9.45 0.31 3.19
CA ARG A 23 -8.26 0.98 3.74
C ARG A 23 -7.15 0.00 4.11
N ILE A 24 -5.92 0.27 3.68
CA ILE A 24 -4.72 -0.36 4.24
C ILE A 24 -4.12 0.57 5.28
N ARG A 25 -4.09 0.17 6.56
CA ARG A 25 -3.58 1.01 7.67
C ARG A 25 -2.12 0.72 8.04
N ASP A 26 -1.60 -0.44 7.69
CA ASP A 26 -0.28 -0.91 8.11
C ASP A 26 0.48 -1.51 6.91
N TYR A 27 1.60 -0.90 6.55
CA TYR A 27 2.59 -1.46 5.63
C TYR A 27 3.98 -1.22 6.23
N ASP A 28 4.92 -2.12 5.98
CA ASP A 28 6.24 -2.10 6.62
C ASP A 28 7.41 -1.94 5.62
N ALA A 29 7.12 -2.08 4.33
CA ALA A 29 8.09 -1.88 3.27
C ALA A 29 7.44 -1.44 1.96
N TRP A 30 8.27 -0.97 1.04
CA TRP A 30 7.89 -0.70 -0.34
C TRP A 30 8.96 -1.18 -1.32
N SER A 31 8.55 -1.47 -2.54
CA SER A 31 9.44 -1.81 -3.66
C SER A 31 8.97 -1.12 -4.94
N ARG A 32 9.88 -0.91 -5.90
CA ARG A 32 9.55 -0.36 -7.22
C ARG A 32 9.97 -1.37 -8.29
N HIS A 33 9.01 -1.96 -8.98
CA HIS A 33 9.23 -2.89 -10.08
C HIS A 33 7.93 -3.12 -10.86
N ASN A 34 8.05 -3.69 -12.07
CA ASN A 34 6.92 -4.05 -12.94
C ASN A 34 5.96 -2.87 -13.19
N GLY A 35 6.48 -1.65 -13.36
CA GLY A 35 5.68 -0.46 -13.66
C GLY A 35 4.97 0.20 -12.47
N TYR A 36 5.15 -0.30 -11.24
CA TYR A 36 4.46 0.23 -10.06
C TYR A 36 5.37 0.39 -8.85
N VAL A 37 4.93 1.24 -7.92
CA VAL A 37 5.41 1.25 -6.54
C VAL A 37 4.46 0.41 -5.69
N TRP A 38 5.01 -0.62 -5.05
CA TRP A 38 4.29 -1.60 -4.26
C TRP A 38 4.49 -1.36 -2.78
N LEU A 39 3.44 -1.54 -1.99
CA LEU A 39 3.47 -1.54 -0.53
C LEU A 39 3.30 -2.97 -0.02
N ARG A 40 4.13 -3.37 0.94
CA ARG A 40 4.04 -4.67 1.60
C ARG A 40 3.23 -4.54 2.89
N GLN A 41 2.15 -5.30 2.99
CA GLN A 41 1.32 -5.41 4.19
C GLN A 41 1.63 -6.73 4.91
N PRO A 42 2.25 -6.69 6.11
CA PRO A 42 2.31 -7.84 7.01
C PRO A 42 0.91 -8.30 7.42
N ARG A 43 0.72 -9.61 7.53
CA ARG A 43 -0.52 -10.23 7.99
C ARG A 43 -0.27 -11.08 9.23
N ALA A 44 -1.33 -11.31 10.01
CA ALA A 44 -1.26 -12.05 11.26
C ALA A 44 -0.82 -13.52 11.10
N ASP A 45 -0.97 -14.08 9.90
CA ASP A 45 -0.55 -15.43 9.53
C ASP A 45 0.92 -15.50 9.06
N GLY A 46 1.69 -14.42 9.22
CA GLY A 46 3.10 -14.36 8.79
C GLY A 46 3.27 -14.18 7.27
N GLN A 47 2.17 -14.10 6.51
CA GLN A 47 2.23 -13.84 5.07
C GLN A 47 2.23 -12.34 4.76
N TYR A 48 2.53 -12.02 3.51
CA TYR A 48 2.53 -10.66 3.01
C TYR A 48 1.46 -10.45 1.93
N GLY A 49 0.75 -9.32 2.03
CA GLY A 49 -0.01 -8.75 0.92
C GLY A 49 0.80 -7.68 0.21
N TYR A 50 0.55 -7.47 -1.08
CA TYR A 50 1.21 -6.43 -1.86
C TYR A 50 0.17 -5.59 -2.59
N LEU A 51 0.35 -4.27 -2.53
CA LEU A 51 -0.56 -3.33 -3.14
C LEU A 51 0.17 -2.29 -4.00
N PRO A 52 -0.19 -2.09 -5.28
CA PRO A 52 0.32 -0.97 -6.06
C PRO A 52 -0.31 0.34 -5.58
N CYS A 53 0.50 1.36 -5.28
CA CYS A 53 0.03 2.65 -4.78
C CYS A 53 0.20 3.81 -5.77
N ARG A 54 1.05 3.63 -6.79
CA ARG A 54 1.22 4.57 -7.90
C ARG A 54 1.89 3.91 -9.09
N ASN A 55 1.71 4.51 -10.27
CA ASN A 55 2.51 4.22 -11.44
C ASN A 55 3.98 4.61 -11.13
N ALA A 56 4.92 3.73 -11.48
CA ALA A 56 6.33 4.00 -11.25
C ALA A 56 6.82 5.12 -12.17
N ASP A 57 6.48 5.08 -13.46
CA ASP A 57 7.05 5.94 -14.49
C ASP A 57 6.44 7.35 -14.47
N SER A 58 5.10 7.44 -14.39
CA SER A 58 4.39 8.73 -14.37
C SER A 58 4.23 9.32 -12.96
N ASN A 59 4.52 8.55 -11.91
CA ASN A 59 4.22 8.88 -10.51
C ASN A 59 2.73 9.12 -10.19
N GLU A 60 1.83 8.83 -11.14
CA GLU A 60 0.38 8.93 -10.96
C GLU A 60 -0.09 8.13 -9.74
N VAL A 61 -0.76 8.80 -8.80
CA VAL A 61 -1.24 8.20 -7.55
C VAL A 61 -2.52 7.41 -7.77
N PHE A 62 -2.60 6.21 -7.20
CA PHE A 62 -3.83 5.40 -7.22
C PHE A 62 -4.69 5.60 -5.96
N GLY A 63 -4.26 6.51 -5.09
CA GLY A 63 -4.89 6.73 -3.80
C GLY A 63 -4.29 7.89 -3.04
N LYS A 64 -4.89 8.17 -1.89
CA LYS A 64 -4.38 9.14 -0.92
C LYS A 64 -3.61 8.40 0.18
N PHE A 65 -2.53 9.01 0.67
CA PHE A 65 -1.83 8.63 1.90
C PHE A 65 -2.24 9.59 3.01
N GLU A 66 -2.81 9.08 4.09
CA GLU A 66 -3.17 9.89 5.27
C GLU A 66 -2.37 9.43 6.48
N LEU A 67 -1.77 10.37 7.20
CA LEU A 67 -1.17 10.07 8.51
C LEU A 67 -2.30 9.65 9.46
N LEU A 68 -2.11 8.52 10.12
CA LEU A 68 -2.97 8.16 11.24
C LEU A 68 -2.65 9.08 12.42
N SER A 69 -3.64 9.85 12.86
CA SER A 69 -3.63 10.61 14.11
C SER A 69 -3.79 9.70 15.32
#